data_AF-A0A3D1XS18-F1
#
_entry.id   AF-A0A3D1XS18-F1
#
_cell.length_a   1.000
_cell.length_b   1.000
_cell.length_c   1.000
_cell.angle_alpha   90.00
_cell.angle_beta   90.00
_cell.angle_gamma   90.00
#
_symmetry.space_group_name_H-M   'P 1'
#
loop_
_entity.id
_entity.type
_entity.pdbx_description
1 polymer ?
#
loop_
_entity_poly.entity_id
_entity_poly.type
_entity_poly.pdbx_seq_one_letter_code
_entity_poly.pdbx_strand_id
1 'polypeptide(L)'
;MIPCQNLNFKNRFIDLGPEFYQEKQPDPVTDPYLVDYSPSVGKLIDLPEEGGDNFLANFSGNQPMEGARPLAMAYSGHQFGSYNPRLGDGRGLLLGEVQDKNNNTLDIHLKGCGPTRFSRGFDGRATLRASIREYLGGEAVHGLGIPTTRSLAVIGTGELVHREVPEPGAILVRLTDSHVRFGSFQFLHFNNKAEKVTALLNYIIERHYPTIQNDSDKYRILLRHVVNRTAKLIALWQANGFIHGVMNTDNMTITGATFDYGPFGFMDHFNPNFTPNHSDPNGRYAYGKQPEIGYWNLSKFAETLKHLVDSQFIAEELTNYQPTYNDYYRKLMGQKLGL
;
A
#
# COMPACT_ATOMS: atom_id res chain seq x y z
N MET A 1 -11.25 -29.58 -5.67
CA MET A 1 -10.30 -28.49 -5.35
C MET A 1 -10.43 -27.44 -6.45
N ILE A 2 -10.48 -26.15 -6.12
CA ILE A 2 -10.53 -25.07 -7.11
C ILE A 2 -9.08 -24.78 -7.51
N PRO A 3 -8.67 -24.92 -8.79
CA PRO A 3 -7.33 -24.57 -9.23
C PRO A 3 -7.03 -23.08 -9.00
N CYS A 4 -5.78 -22.71 -8.70
CA CYS A 4 -5.37 -21.29 -8.65
C CYS A 4 -5.63 -20.56 -9.98
N GLN A 5 -5.82 -21.30 -11.08
CA GLN A 5 -6.01 -20.78 -12.43
C GLN A 5 -7.38 -20.10 -12.65
N ASN A 6 -8.31 -20.20 -11.70
CA ASN A 6 -9.67 -19.67 -11.85
C ASN A 6 -9.89 -18.28 -11.23
N LEU A 7 -8.83 -17.50 -10.98
CA LEU A 7 -8.99 -16.14 -10.48
C LEU A 7 -9.61 -15.22 -11.55
N ASN A 8 -10.66 -14.51 -11.19
CA ASN A 8 -11.37 -13.58 -12.07
C ASN A 8 -10.62 -12.23 -12.12
N PHE A 9 -9.61 -12.14 -12.98
CA PHE A 9 -8.85 -10.91 -13.20
C PHE A 9 -9.65 -9.86 -14.00
N LYS A 10 -9.69 -8.62 -13.50
CA LYS A 10 -10.30 -7.45 -14.15
C LYS A 10 -9.28 -6.48 -14.74
N ASN A 11 -8.13 -6.31 -14.09
CA ASN A 11 -6.99 -5.49 -14.53
C ASN A 11 -7.29 -4.04 -14.97
N ARG A 12 -8.29 -3.38 -14.37
CA ARG A 12 -8.77 -2.04 -14.78
C ARG A 12 -7.69 -0.96 -14.74
N PHE A 13 -6.66 -1.09 -13.90
CA PHE A 13 -5.56 -0.13 -13.83
C PHE A 13 -4.83 0.02 -15.18
N ILE A 14 -4.82 -1.03 -16.02
CA ILE A 14 -4.19 -0.98 -17.34
C ILE A 14 -4.87 0.02 -18.28
N ASP A 15 -6.18 0.25 -18.11
CA ASP A 15 -6.98 1.12 -18.97
C ASP A 15 -6.65 2.61 -18.78
N LEU A 16 -5.93 2.96 -17.70
CA LEU A 16 -5.41 4.31 -17.48
C LEU A 16 -4.31 4.68 -18.52
N GLY A 17 -3.65 3.68 -19.09
CA GLY A 17 -2.65 3.82 -20.14
C GLY A 17 -1.19 3.87 -19.67
N PRO A 18 -0.23 3.87 -20.61
CA PRO A 18 1.17 3.54 -20.35
C PRO A 18 1.96 4.60 -19.53
N GLU A 19 1.40 5.79 -19.30
CA GLU A 19 2.01 6.79 -18.42
C GLU A 19 1.95 6.39 -16.93
N PHE A 20 1.00 5.52 -16.55
CA PHE A 20 0.78 5.11 -15.17
C PHE A 20 1.64 3.92 -14.74
N TYR A 21 2.22 3.18 -15.68
CA TYR A 21 2.89 1.92 -15.36
C TYR A 21 3.89 1.46 -16.43
N GLN A 22 4.65 0.42 -16.11
CA GLN A 22 5.40 -0.41 -17.03
C GLN A 22 4.76 -1.79 -17.09
N GLU A 23 4.36 -2.30 -18.26
CA GLU A 23 4.05 -3.74 -18.38
C GLU A 23 5.33 -4.53 -18.20
N LYS A 24 5.31 -5.51 -17.30
CA LYS A 24 6.46 -6.39 -17.04
C LYS A 24 5.98 -7.67 -16.40
N GLN A 25 6.43 -8.80 -16.93
CA GLN A 25 6.25 -10.11 -16.28
C GLN A 25 7.21 -10.25 -15.09
N PRO A 26 6.81 -10.98 -14.02
CA PRO A 26 7.73 -11.38 -12.95
C PRO A 26 8.95 -12.10 -13.52
N ASP A 27 10.12 -11.84 -12.94
CA ASP A 27 11.31 -12.61 -13.28
C ASP A 27 11.28 -13.93 -12.49
N PRO A 28 11.32 -15.09 -13.18
CA PRO A 28 11.20 -16.40 -12.54
C PRO A 28 12.34 -16.61 -11.53
N VAL A 29 12.11 -17.54 -10.60
CA VAL A 29 13.07 -17.89 -9.55
C VAL A 29 13.52 -19.34 -9.66
N THR A 30 14.66 -19.65 -9.07
CA THR A 30 15.35 -20.93 -9.28
C THR A 30 14.65 -22.12 -8.62
N ASP A 31 14.33 -22.03 -7.33
CA ASP A 31 13.75 -23.15 -6.55
C ASP A 31 12.71 -22.61 -5.55
N PRO A 32 11.49 -22.29 -6.02
CA PRO A 32 10.46 -21.69 -5.19
C PRO A 32 9.92 -22.69 -4.17
N TYR A 33 9.93 -22.31 -2.88
CA TYR A 33 9.33 -23.10 -1.80
C TYR A 33 8.44 -22.23 -0.91
N LEU A 34 7.38 -22.83 -0.37
CA LEU A 34 6.44 -22.12 0.51
C LEU A 34 7.08 -21.97 1.89
N VAL A 35 7.21 -20.72 2.35
CA VAL A 35 7.61 -20.43 3.73
C VAL A 35 6.39 -20.41 4.63
N ASP A 36 5.35 -19.68 4.22
CA ASP A 36 4.03 -19.68 4.88
C ASP A 36 2.92 -19.19 3.93
N TYR A 37 1.68 -19.57 4.24
CA TYR A 37 0.45 -19.20 3.54
C TYR A 37 -0.63 -18.83 4.56
N SER A 38 -1.42 -17.78 4.28
CA SER A 38 -2.53 -17.36 5.13
C SER A 38 -3.88 -17.81 4.53
N PRO A 39 -4.53 -18.88 5.08
CA PRO A 39 -5.83 -19.33 4.58
C PRO A 39 -6.92 -18.27 4.70
N SER A 40 -6.84 -17.40 5.71
CA SER A 40 -7.78 -16.30 5.89
C SER A 40 -7.70 -15.27 4.76
N VAL A 41 -6.50 -15.03 4.22
CA VAL A 41 -6.26 -14.12 3.10
C VAL A 41 -6.58 -14.80 1.78
N GLY A 42 -6.30 -16.10 1.65
CA GLY A 42 -6.73 -16.90 0.50
C GLY A 42 -8.22 -16.84 0.23
N LYS A 43 -9.03 -16.93 1.30
CA LYS A 43 -10.49 -16.81 1.25
C LYS A 43 -10.97 -15.47 0.68
N LEU A 44 -10.19 -14.38 0.78
CA LEU A 44 -10.55 -13.07 0.24
C LEU A 44 -10.55 -13.01 -1.29
N ILE A 45 -9.91 -13.97 -1.95
CA ILE A 45 -9.85 -14.11 -3.41
C ILE A 45 -10.30 -15.52 -3.84
N ASP A 46 -11.12 -16.18 -3.02
CA ASP A 46 -11.69 -17.51 -3.26
C ASP A 46 -10.66 -18.63 -3.54
N LEU A 47 -9.45 -18.52 -2.99
CA LEU A 47 -8.46 -19.61 -3.03
C LEU A 47 -8.74 -20.67 -1.94
N PRO A 48 -8.38 -21.95 -2.19
CA PRO A 48 -8.47 -23.01 -1.19
C PRO A 48 -7.46 -22.84 -0.06
N GLU A 49 -7.66 -23.52 1.07
CA GLU A 49 -6.86 -23.33 2.30
C GLU A 49 -5.37 -23.70 2.17
N GLU A 50 -4.99 -24.45 1.13
CA GLU A 50 -3.60 -24.83 0.84
C GLU A 50 -3.05 -24.12 -0.41
N GLY A 51 -3.67 -23.02 -0.84
CA GLY A 51 -3.27 -22.26 -2.02
C GLY A 51 -3.78 -22.87 -3.34
N GLY A 52 -3.73 -24.19 -3.48
CA GLY A 52 -4.21 -24.96 -4.64
C GLY A 52 -3.09 -25.41 -5.58
N ASP A 53 -3.46 -26.14 -6.64
CA ASP A 53 -2.51 -26.66 -7.62
C ASP A 53 -1.74 -25.52 -8.32
N ASN A 54 -0.43 -25.71 -8.51
CA ASN A 54 0.49 -24.73 -9.12
C ASN A 54 0.61 -23.39 -8.40
N PHE A 55 0.17 -23.28 -7.14
CA PHE A 55 0.26 -22.04 -6.35
C PHE A 55 1.67 -21.45 -6.37
N LEU A 56 2.69 -22.27 -6.06
CA LEU A 56 4.08 -21.81 -6.04
C LEU A 56 4.52 -21.28 -7.39
N ALA A 57 4.29 -22.03 -8.47
CA ALA A 57 4.72 -21.63 -9.81
C ALA A 57 4.08 -20.30 -10.26
N ASN A 58 2.79 -20.11 -9.96
CA ASN A 58 2.05 -18.91 -10.32
C ASN A 58 2.49 -17.67 -9.52
N PHE A 59 2.53 -17.79 -8.20
CA PHE A 59 2.81 -16.67 -7.31
C PHE A 59 4.32 -16.40 -7.10
N SER A 60 5.20 -17.29 -7.54
CA SER A 60 6.65 -17.03 -7.66
C SER A 60 7.05 -16.39 -8.99
N GLY A 61 6.12 -16.30 -9.95
CA GLY A 61 6.42 -15.78 -11.29
C GLY A 61 7.03 -16.79 -12.26
N ASN A 62 7.07 -18.07 -11.90
CA ASN A 62 7.60 -19.14 -12.76
C ASN A 62 6.61 -19.57 -13.86
N GLN A 63 5.32 -19.36 -13.64
CA GLN A 63 4.28 -19.58 -14.63
C GLN A 63 3.32 -18.37 -14.68
N PRO A 64 2.91 -17.94 -15.88
CA PRO A 64 1.90 -16.90 -16.01
C PRO A 64 0.54 -17.42 -15.53
N MET A 65 -0.24 -16.54 -14.90
CA MET A 65 -1.63 -16.82 -14.57
C MET A 65 -2.54 -16.36 -15.72
N GLU A 66 -3.48 -17.21 -16.11
CA GLU A 66 -4.47 -16.86 -17.12
C GLU A 66 -5.25 -15.60 -16.70
N GLY A 67 -5.39 -14.66 -17.63
CA GLY A 67 -6.08 -13.38 -17.39
C GLY A 67 -5.25 -12.33 -16.64
N ALA A 68 -4.14 -12.66 -15.98
CA ALA A 68 -3.31 -11.67 -15.31
C ALA A 68 -2.60 -10.74 -16.31
N ARG A 69 -2.45 -9.45 -15.95
CA ARG A 69 -1.72 -8.45 -16.75
C ARG A 69 -0.72 -7.70 -15.87
N PRO A 70 0.45 -8.32 -15.60
CA PRO A 70 1.43 -7.78 -14.66
C PRO A 70 2.00 -6.42 -15.07
N LEU A 71 2.04 -5.50 -14.11
CA LEU A 71 2.58 -4.16 -14.30
C LEU A 71 3.29 -3.62 -13.06
N ALA A 72 4.26 -2.72 -13.27
CA ALA A 72 4.89 -1.92 -12.22
C ALA A 72 4.30 -0.51 -12.25
N MET A 73 3.74 -0.01 -11.14
CA MET A 73 3.14 1.32 -11.11
C MET A 73 4.21 2.43 -11.08
N ALA A 74 3.95 3.52 -11.78
CA ALA A 74 4.71 4.76 -11.71
C ALA A 74 4.20 5.65 -10.57
N TYR A 75 5.10 6.13 -9.72
CA TYR A 75 4.81 7.14 -8.72
C TYR A 75 6.08 7.89 -8.32
N SER A 76 5.90 8.97 -7.58
CA SER A 76 6.93 9.76 -6.92
C SER A 76 6.56 9.91 -5.46
N GLY A 77 7.27 10.72 -4.69
CA GLY A 77 6.91 10.93 -3.30
C GLY A 77 7.82 11.92 -2.62
N HIS A 78 7.35 12.49 -1.53
CA HIS A 78 8.19 13.23 -0.61
C HIS A 78 8.79 12.27 0.41
N GLN A 79 10.09 12.03 0.28
CA GLN A 79 10.85 11.19 1.19
C GLN A 79 11.50 12.05 2.26
N PHE A 80 11.15 11.81 3.52
CA PHE A 80 11.63 12.62 4.65
C PHE A 80 11.37 14.15 4.51
N GLY A 81 10.33 14.52 3.77
CA GLY A 81 9.95 15.91 3.51
C GLY A 81 10.46 16.48 2.19
N SER A 82 11.42 15.83 1.54
CA SER A 82 12.00 16.26 0.26
C SER A 82 11.37 15.51 -0.92
N TYR A 83 10.96 16.23 -1.96
CA TYR A 83 10.36 15.61 -3.14
C TYR A 83 11.39 14.80 -3.94
N ASN A 84 11.08 13.53 -4.21
CA ASN A 84 11.83 12.65 -5.10
C ASN A 84 11.01 12.35 -6.36
N PRO A 85 11.39 12.90 -7.54
CA PRO A 85 10.63 12.72 -8.77
C PRO A 85 10.75 11.31 -9.37
N ARG A 86 11.67 10.46 -8.88
CA ARG A 86 11.98 9.16 -9.46
C ARG A 86 11.80 8.06 -8.40
N LEU A 87 10.58 7.51 -8.33
CA LEU A 87 10.25 6.28 -7.59
C LEU A 87 9.55 5.29 -8.54
N GLY A 88 8.42 4.71 -8.13
CA GLY A 88 7.73 3.62 -8.82
C GLY A 88 7.99 2.26 -8.19
N ASP A 89 7.26 1.24 -8.64
CA ASP A 89 7.43 -0.12 -8.16
C ASP A 89 8.76 -0.70 -8.66
N GLY A 90 9.84 -0.46 -7.92
CA GLY A 90 11.20 -0.88 -8.29
C GLY A 90 11.54 -2.32 -7.97
N ARG A 91 10.67 -3.07 -7.30
CA ARG A 91 10.87 -4.49 -6.95
C ARG A 91 9.53 -5.21 -6.82
N GLY A 92 8.51 -4.68 -7.47
CA GLY A 92 7.14 -5.09 -7.26
C GLY A 92 6.35 -5.03 -8.55
N LEU A 93 5.37 -5.92 -8.67
CA LEU A 93 4.42 -5.93 -9.77
C LEU A 93 3.02 -6.14 -9.22
N LEU A 94 2.08 -5.29 -9.63
CA LEU A 94 0.65 -5.63 -9.60
C LEU A 94 0.45 -6.75 -10.62
N LEU A 95 0.22 -7.98 -10.16
CA LEU A 95 -0.11 -9.13 -11.00
C LEU A 95 -1.46 -8.91 -11.69
N GLY A 96 -2.40 -8.33 -10.96
CA GLY A 96 -3.70 -7.89 -11.48
C GLY A 96 -4.68 -7.55 -10.37
N GLU A 97 -5.87 -7.12 -10.78
CA GLU A 97 -7.03 -6.92 -9.90
C GLU A 97 -7.92 -8.16 -9.97
N VAL A 98 -8.12 -8.84 -8.84
CA VAL A 98 -8.96 -10.04 -8.76
C VAL A 98 -10.26 -9.69 -8.06
N GLN A 99 -11.37 -10.15 -8.65
CA GLN A 99 -12.70 -10.02 -8.09
C GLN A 99 -13.17 -11.34 -7.47
N ASP A 100 -13.56 -11.30 -6.20
CA ASP A 100 -14.16 -12.43 -5.49
C ASP A 100 -15.62 -12.68 -5.96
N LYS A 101 -16.21 -13.80 -5.53
CA LYS A 101 -17.61 -14.16 -5.84
C LYS A 101 -18.65 -13.17 -5.30
N ASN A 102 -18.27 -12.30 -4.37
CA ASN A 102 -19.12 -11.26 -3.79
C ASN A 102 -18.92 -9.89 -4.47
N ASN A 103 -18.17 -9.86 -5.59
CA ASN A 103 -17.79 -8.68 -6.36
C ASN A 103 -16.80 -7.71 -5.67
N ASN A 104 -16.19 -8.09 -4.54
CA ASN A 104 -15.10 -7.33 -3.95
C ASN A 104 -13.85 -7.46 -4.81
N THR A 105 -13.15 -6.36 -5.05
CA THR A 105 -11.93 -6.36 -5.89
C THR A 105 -10.70 -6.05 -5.05
N LEU A 106 -9.72 -6.94 -5.10
CA LEU A 106 -8.42 -6.77 -4.47
C LEU A 106 -7.30 -6.79 -5.52
N ASP A 107 -6.30 -5.94 -5.30
CA ASP A 107 -5.03 -6.02 -6.00
C ASP A 107 -4.23 -7.22 -5.48
N ILE A 108 -3.64 -8.01 -6.38
CA ILE A 108 -2.58 -8.96 -6.04
C ILE A 108 -1.25 -8.35 -6.49
N HIS A 109 -0.33 -8.19 -5.56
CA HIS A 109 0.98 -7.59 -5.83
C HIS A 109 2.11 -8.50 -5.33
N LEU A 110 3.02 -8.84 -6.24
CA LEU A 110 4.22 -9.60 -5.92
C LEU A 110 5.34 -8.63 -5.57
N LYS A 111 5.94 -8.75 -4.37
CA LYS A 111 7.10 -7.95 -3.93
C LYS A 111 8.32 -8.84 -3.87
N GLY A 112 9.40 -8.46 -4.56
CA GLY A 112 10.61 -9.27 -4.76
C GLY A 112 10.69 -10.00 -6.09
N CYS A 113 9.78 -9.71 -7.02
CA CYS A 113 9.62 -10.42 -8.30
C CYS A 113 10.50 -9.90 -9.45
N GLY A 114 11.62 -9.24 -9.14
CA GLY A 114 12.63 -8.80 -10.11
C GLY A 114 12.61 -7.30 -10.42
N PRO A 115 13.66 -6.79 -11.08
CA PRO A 115 13.83 -5.37 -11.33
C PRO A 115 12.93 -4.84 -12.45
N THR A 116 12.48 -3.60 -12.29
CA THR A 116 11.67 -2.83 -13.23
C THR A 116 12.46 -1.58 -13.66
N ARG A 117 11.92 -0.76 -14.56
CA ARG A 117 12.55 0.53 -14.90
C ARG A 117 12.62 1.50 -13.71
N PHE A 118 11.88 1.20 -12.64
CA PHE A 118 11.82 1.96 -11.39
C PHE A 118 12.82 1.46 -10.33
N SER A 119 13.63 0.44 -10.62
CA SER A 119 14.57 -0.14 -9.65
C SER A 119 15.75 0.76 -9.31
N ARG A 120 16.05 1.82 -10.07
CA ARG A 120 17.09 2.82 -9.76
C ARG A 120 18.48 2.20 -9.45
N GLY A 121 18.82 1.09 -10.11
CA GLY A 121 20.07 0.36 -9.91
C GLY A 121 20.05 -0.71 -8.80
N PHE A 122 18.92 -0.90 -8.10
CA PHE A 122 18.73 -1.99 -7.15
C PHE A 122 18.36 -3.31 -7.84
N ASP A 123 18.58 -4.43 -7.13
CA ASP A 123 18.39 -5.81 -7.58
C ASP A 123 16.95 -6.20 -7.92
N GLY A 124 15.94 -5.44 -7.48
CA GLY A 124 14.53 -5.79 -7.67
C GLY A 124 14.03 -6.97 -6.84
N ARG A 125 14.84 -7.47 -5.89
CA ARG A 125 14.53 -8.64 -5.05
C ARG A 125 14.22 -8.22 -3.61
N ALA A 126 13.51 -9.08 -2.89
CA ALA A 126 13.27 -8.94 -1.45
C ALA A 126 14.00 -10.05 -0.70
N THR A 127 14.45 -9.77 0.52
CA THR A 127 15.06 -10.79 1.37
C THR A 127 13.96 -11.52 2.16
N LEU A 128 14.25 -12.75 2.56
CA LEU A 128 13.35 -13.57 3.36
C LEU A 128 13.01 -12.90 4.69
N ARG A 129 14.01 -12.31 5.38
CA ARG A 129 13.81 -11.54 6.62
C ARG A 129 12.82 -10.39 6.44
N ALA A 130 12.96 -9.60 5.37
CA ALA A 130 12.07 -8.47 5.12
C ALA A 130 10.64 -8.95 4.79
N SER A 131 10.52 -10.01 3.99
CA SER A 131 9.23 -10.57 3.59
C SER A 131 8.47 -11.18 4.77
N ILE A 132 9.15 -11.91 5.65
CA ILE A 132 8.57 -12.44 6.89
C ILE A 132 8.09 -11.31 7.81
N ARG A 133 8.89 -10.23 7.96
CA ARG A 133 8.49 -9.08 8.79
C ARG A 133 7.23 -8.39 8.27
N GLU A 134 7.11 -8.19 6.97
CA GLU A 134 5.91 -7.61 6.36
C GLU A 134 4.71 -8.55 6.46
N TYR A 135 4.92 -9.85 6.25
CA TYR A 135 3.88 -10.86 6.41
C TYR A 135 3.29 -10.86 7.83
N LEU A 136 4.15 -11.03 8.85
CA LEU A 136 3.71 -11.05 10.25
C LEU A 136 3.20 -9.67 10.71
N GLY A 137 3.87 -8.59 10.30
CA GLY A 137 3.49 -7.23 10.65
C GLY A 137 2.10 -6.85 10.13
N GLY A 138 1.84 -7.12 8.85
CA GLY A 138 0.54 -6.88 8.23
C GLY A 138 -0.58 -7.64 8.90
N GLU A 139 -0.39 -8.95 9.12
CA GLU A 139 -1.44 -9.79 9.72
C GLU A 139 -1.66 -9.47 11.21
N ALA A 140 -0.62 -9.07 11.96
CA ALA A 140 -0.77 -8.59 13.34
C ALA A 140 -1.55 -7.26 13.40
N VAL A 141 -1.23 -6.30 12.53
CA VAL A 141 -1.96 -5.02 12.42
C VAL A 141 -3.43 -5.27 12.04
N HIS A 142 -3.69 -6.20 11.12
CA HIS A 142 -5.06 -6.63 10.80
C HIS A 142 -5.78 -7.23 12.02
N GLY A 143 -5.11 -8.11 12.77
CA GLY A 143 -5.64 -8.73 13.99
C GLY A 143 -5.99 -7.72 15.09
N LEU A 144 -5.35 -6.55 15.11
CA LEU A 144 -5.68 -5.42 15.98
C LEU A 144 -6.86 -4.58 15.48
N GLY A 145 -7.50 -4.97 14.38
CA GLY A 145 -8.61 -4.24 13.76
C GLY A 145 -8.19 -2.96 13.03
N ILE A 146 -6.89 -2.82 12.72
CA ILE A 146 -6.36 -1.65 12.01
C ILE A 146 -6.39 -1.93 10.49
N PRO A 147 -6.93 -1.02 9.66
CA PRO A 147 -6.89 -1.17 8.20
C PRO A 147 -5.46 -1.34 7.67
N THR A 148 -5.23 -2.35 6.85
CA THR A 148 -3.91 -2.67 6.32
C THR A 148 -3.96 -3.54 5.05
N THR A 149 -2.88 -3.50 4.26
CA THR A 149 -2.56 -4.56 3.30
C THR A 149 -2.44 -5.92 3.99
N ARG A 150 -2.92 -6.95 3.30
CA ARG A 150 -2.89 -8.33 3.76
C ARG A 150 -1.79 -9.11 3.06
N SER A 151 -1.28 -10.14 3.70
CA SER A 151 -0.22 -10.96 3.14
C SER A 151 -0.70 -12.39 2.92
N LEU A 152 -0.78 -12.81 1.65
CA LEU A 152 -1.28 -14.13 1.29
C LEU A 152 -0.22 -15.20 1.55
N ALA A 153 1.03 -14.94 1.16
CA ALA A 153 2.11 -15.92 1.28
C ALA A 153 3.49 -15.27 1.30
N VAL A 154 4.44 -16.00 1.87
CA VAL A 154 5.88 -15.79 1.68
C VAL A 154 6.44 -17.00 0.96
N ILE A 155 7.10 -16.76 -0.17
CA ILE A 155 7.69 -17.79 -1.02
C ILE A 155 9.19 -17.56 -1.06
N GLY A 156 9.99 -18.52 -0.59
CA GLY A 156 11.44 -18.48 -0.74
C GLY A 156 11.82 -18.74 -2.19
N THR A 157 12.86 -18.08 -2.71
CA THR A 157 13.22 -18.16 -4.14
C THR A 157 14.26 -19.23 -4.49
N GLY A 158 14.93 -19.78 -3.46
CA GLY A 158 16.11 -20.63 -3.62
C GLY A 158 17.38 -19.86 -3.99
N GLU A 159 17.32 -18.52 -4.06
CA GLU A 159 18.42 -17.66 -4.50
C GLU A 159 18.93 -16.78 -3.36
N LEU A 160 20.17 -16.31 -3.45
CA LEU A 160 20.70 -15.29 -2.54
C LEU A 160 20.55 -13.89 -3.13
N VAL A 161 20.19 -12.94 -2.27
CA VAL A 161 20.18 -11.50 -2.55
C VAL A 161 21.44 -10.91 -1.98
N HIS A 162 22.29 -10.37 -2.84
CA HIS A 162 23.60 -9.83 -2.45
C HIS A 162 23.54 -8.32 -2.23
N ARG A 163 23.60 -7.90 -0.96
CA ARG A 163 23.73 -6.49 -0.54
C ARG A 163 25.00 -6.33 0.29
N GLU A 164 24.89 -5.90 1.54
CA GLU A 164 26.03 -5.90 2.48
C GLU A 164 26.43 -7.33 2.87
N VAL A 165 25.43 -8.17 3.15
CA VAL A 165 25.59 -9.60 3.46
C VAL A 165 24.65 -10.38 2.53
N PRO A 166 25.07 -11.53 1.97
CA PRO A 166 24.17 -12.41 1.24
C PRO A 166 23.04 -12.91 2.13
N GLU A 167 21.80 -12.67 1.74
CA GLU A 167 20.60 -13.12 2.45
C GLU A 167 19.72 -13.97 1.53
N PRO A 168 18.99 -14.99 2.03
CA PRO A 168 18.01 -15.71 1.22
C PRO A 168 16.96 -14.77 0.63
N GLY A 169 16.65 -14.96 -0.65
CA GLY A 169 15.61 -14.23 -1.37
C GLY A 169 14.21 -14.76 -1.09
N ALA A 170 13.22 -13.87 -1.18
CA ALA A 170 11.82 -14.23 -1.08
C ALA A 170 10.94 -13.33 -1.95
N ILE A 171 9.74 -13.84 -2.26
CA ILE A 171 8.63 -13.11 -2.82
C ILE A 171 7.52 -13.04 -1.75
N LEU A 172 7.02 -11.85 -1.49
CA LEU A 172 5.82 -11.62 -0.70
C LEU A 172 4.63 -11.42 -1.64
N VAL A 173 3.56 -12.18 -1.43
CA VAL A 173 2.29 -12.00 -2.13
C VAL A 173 1.38 -11.12 -1.28
N ARG A 174 1.20 -9.86 -1.68
CA ARG A 174 0.43 -8.86 -0.95
C ARG A 174 -0.92 -8.61 -1.61
N LEU A 175 -1.97 -8.55 -0.80
CA LEU A 175 -3.33 -8.18 -1.19
C LEU A 175 -3.73 -6.85 -0.56
N THR A 176 -4.45 -6.02 -1.30
CA THR A 176 -5.01 -4.76 -0.78
C THR A 176 -6.15 -4.28 -1.66
N ASP A 177 -6.98 -3.38 -1.17
CA ASP A 177 -8.03 -2.76 -1.96
C ASP A 177 -7.47 -1.79 -3.03
N SER A 178 -6.32 -1.16 -2.77
CA SER A 178 -5.61 -0.32 -3.73
C SER A 178 -4.11 -0.19 -3.43
N HIS A 179 -3.28 -0.24 -4.47
CA HIS A 179 -1.86 0.15 -4.43
C HIS A 179 -1.61 1.63 -4.77
N VAL A 180 -2.67 2.40 -5.06
CA VAL A 180 -2.55 3.83 -5.36
C VAL A 180 -2.23 4.61 -4.09
N ARG A 181 -1.19 5.46 -4.17
CA ARG A 181 -0.68 6.24 -3.05
C ARG A 181 -0.84 7.73 -3.30
N PHE A 182 -0.64 8.56 -2.27
CA PHE A 182 -0.56 10.02 -2.47
C PHE A 182 0.56 10.36 -3.47
N GLY A 183 1.67 9.63 -3.41
CA GLY A 183 2.77 9.70 -4.37
C GLY A 183 2.40 9.43 -5.83
N SER A 184 1.36 8.63 -6.10
CA SER A 184 0.86 8.39 -7.46
C SER A 184 0.28 9.65 -8.08
N PHE A 185 -0.47 10.43 -7.30
CA PHE A 185 -1.02 11.72 -7.74
C PHE A 185 0.08 12.79 -7.86
N GLN A 186 1.03 12.80 -6.93
CA GLN A 186 2.16 13.73 -6.97
C GLN A 186 3.00 13.55 -8.24
N PHE A 187 3.23 12.30 -8.66
CA PHE A 187 3.96 12.02 -9.89
C PHE A 187 3.33 12.70 -11.09
N LEU A 188 2.02 12.57 -11.25
CA LEU A 188 1.28 13.16 -12.36
C LEU A 188 1.24 14.69 -12.24
N HIS A 189 0.99 15.21 -11.03
CA HIS A 189 0.93 16.64 -10.76
C HIS A 189 2.25 17.36 -11.09
N PHE A 190 3.38 16.90 -10.54
CA PHE A 190 4.68 17.54 -10.75
C PHE A 190 5.28 17.31 -12.14
N ASN A 191 4.72 16.38 -12.93
CA ASN A 191 5.03 16.24 -14.36
C ASN A 191 4.04 17.01 -15.25
N ASN A 192 3.24 17.93 -14.69
CA ASN A 192 2.27 18.77 -15.40
C ASN A 192 1.18 17.96 -16.15
N LYS A 193 0.72 16.84 -15.57
CA LYS A 193 -0.30 15.95 -16.14
C LYS A 193 -1.64 16.05 -15.39
N ALA A 194 -2.22 17.24 -15.33
CA ALA A 194 -3.47 17.52 -14.58
C ALA A 194 -4.65 16.62 -15.02
N GLU A 195 -4.78 16.36 -16.32
CA GLU A 195 -5.83 15.45 -16.83
C GLU A 195 -5.65 14.01 -16.33
N LYS A 196 -4.40 13.57 -16.16
CA LYS A 196 -4.09 12.22 -15.66
C LYS A 196 -4.31 12.11 -14.15
N VAL A 197 -4.09 13.18 -13.39
CA VAL A 197 -4.56 13.27 -12.00
C VAL A 197 -6.07 13.04 -11.95
N THR A 198 -6.83 13.72 -12.82
CA THR A 198 -8.29 13.58 -12.90
C THR A 198 -8.71 12.16 -13.28
N ALA A 199 -8.04 11.53 -14.24
CA ALA A 199 -8.27 10.14 -14.63
C ALA A 199 -8.04 9.16 -13.46
N LEU A 200 -6.95 9.35 -12.70
CA LEU A 200 -6.66 8.51 -11.53
C LEU A 200 -7.70 8.71 -10.42
N LEU A 201 -8.17 9.94 -10.18
CA LEU A 201 -9.24 10.22 -9.23
C LEU A 201 -10.54 9.53 -9.65
N ASN A 202 -10.90 9.60 -10.93
CA ASN A 202 -12.08 8.92 -11.45
C ASN A 202 -11.98 7.40 -11.28
N TYR A 203 -10.83 6.80 -11.55
CA TYR A 203 -10.57 5.39 -11.29
C TYR A 203 -10.75 5.03 -9.81
N ILE A 204 -10.24 5.84 -8.88
CA ILE A 204 -10.45 5.64 -7.44
C ILE A 204 -11.92 5.77 -7.04
N ILE A 205 -12.64 6.74 -7.59
CA ILE A 205 -14.06 6.96 -7.31
C ILE A 205 -14.89 5.79 -7.83
N GLU A 206 -14.71 5.39 -9.08
CA GLU A 206 -15.42 4.26 -9.68
C GLU A 206 -15.20 2.97 -8.88
N ARG A 207 -13.95 2.73 -8.43
CA ARG A 207 -13.59 1.51 -7.71
C ARG A 207 -14.07 1.50 -6.26
N HIS A 208 -13.96 2.61 -5.53
CA HIS A 208 -14.13 2.63 -4.07
C HIS A 208 -15.32 3.45 -3.58
N TYR A 209 -15.87 4.31 -4.43
CA TYR A 209 -16.97 5.22 -4.10
C TYR A 209 -17.98 5.33 -5.26
N PRO A 210 -18.51 4.20 -5.79
CA PRO A 210 -19.38 4.24 -6.96
C PRO A 210 -20.64 5.11 -6.76
N THR A 211 -21.09 5.26 -5.51
CA THR A 211 -22.25 6.08 -5.15
C THR A 211 -22.06 7.58 -5.41
N ILE A 212 -20.83 8.07 -5.53
CA ILE A 212 -20.54 9.50 -5.77
C ILE A 212 -20.03 9.77 -7.20
N GLN A 213 -19.97 8.75 -8.08
CA GLN A 213 -19.37 8.87 -9.41
C GLN A 213 -19.97 9.99 -10.27
N ASN A 214 -21.28 10.19 -10.14
CA ASN A 214 -22.07 11.18 -10.88
C ASN A 214 -22.36 12.45 -10.07
N ASP A 215 -21.80 12.58 -8.86
CA ASP A 215 -21.98 13.77 -8.03
C ASP A 215 -21.11 14.92 -8.55
N SER A 216 -21.65 16.14 -8.57
CA SER A 216 -20.92 17.34 -9.00
C SER A 216 -19.75 17.68 -8.06
N ASP A 217 -19.85 17.33 -6.78
CA ASP A 217 -18.85 17.57 -5.74
C ASP A 217 -17.96 16.34 -5.47
N LYS A 218 -17.95 15.33 -6.34
CA LYS A 218 -17.27 14.05 -6.11
C LYS A 218 -15.80 14.15 -5.66
N TYR A 219 -15.05 15.13 -6.15
CA TYR A 219 -13.65 15.33 -5.74
C TYR A 219 -13.53 15.94 -4.34
N ARG A 220 -14.44 16.84 -3.96
CA ARG A 220 -14.56 17.37 -2.60
C ARG A 220 -14.93 16.26 -1.62
N ILE A 221 -15.90 15.43 -1.98
CA ILE A 221 -16.34 14.28 -1.18
C ILE A 221 -15.21 13.26 -1.02
N LEU A 222 -14.49 12.94 -2.10
CA LEU A 222 -13.32 12.06 -2.04
C LEU A 222 -12.24 12.61 -1.10
N LEU A 223 -11.89 13.90 -1.19
CA LEU A 223 -10.91 14.52 -0.30
C LEU A 223 -11.31 14.36 1.17
N ARG A 224 -12.58 14.63 1.50
CA ARG A 224 -13.13 14.42 2.86
C ARG A 224 -12.99 12.97 3.32
N HIS A 225 -13.29 12.00 2.46
CA HIS A 225 -13.09 10.59 2.79
C HIS A 225 -11.62 10.26 3.07
N VAL A 226 -10.69 10.75 2.25
CA VAL A 226 -9.24 10.51 2.41
C VAL A 226 -8.73 11.13 3.72
N VAL A 227 -9.16 12.35 4.04
CA VAL A 227 -8.82 13.03 5.31
C VAL A 227 -9.34 12.22 6.50
N ASN A 228 -10.62 11.84 6.48
CA ASN A 228 -11.24 11.09 7.59
C ASN A 228 -10.58 9.71 7.79
N ARG A 229 -10.34 8.96 6.70
CA ARG A 229 -9.71 7.64 6.77
C ARG A 229 -8.26 7.72 7.26
N THR A 230 -7.50 8.72 6.83
CA THR A 230 -6.13 8.95 7.30
C THR A 230 -6.11 9.32 8.79
N ALA A 231 -7.00 10.21 9.23
CA ALA A 231 -7.17 10.56 10.64
C ALA A 231 -7.51 9.34 11.50
N LYS A 232 -8.46 8.51 11.05
CA LYS A 232 -8.84 7.25 11.71
C LYS A 232 -7.67 6.27 11.79
N LEU A 233 -6.96 6.06 10.68
CA LEU A 233 -5.82 5.15 10.61
C LEU A 233 -4.73 5.54 11.60
N ILE A 234 -4.37 6.82 11.64
CA ILE A 234 -3.31 7.30 12.54
C ILE A 234 -3.80 7.26 13.99
N ALA A 235 -5.06 7.57 14.28
CA ALA A 235 -5.62 7.38 15.62
C ALA A 235 -5.54 5.92 16.10
N LEU A 236 -5.78 4.95 15.20
CA LEU A 236 -5.62 3.52 15.48
C LEU A 236 -4.17 3.14 15.74
N TRP A 237 -3.21 3.68 14.98
CA TRP A 237 -1.79 3.47 15.25
C TRP A 237 -1.39 4.00 16.62
N GLN A 238 -1.81 5.21 16.95
CA GLN A 238 -1.50 5.85 18.23
C GLN A 238 -2.10 5.05 19.40
N ALA A 239 -3.38 4.70 19.33
CA ALA A 239 -4.05 3.95 20.40
C ALA A 239 -3.49 2.53 20.63
N ASN A 240 -2.70 2.01 19.68
CA ASN A 240 -2.10 0.67 19.76
C ASN A 240 -0.58 0.69 19.78
N GLY A 241 0.06 1.86 19.96
CA GLY A 241 1.52 1.94 20.05
C GLY A 241 2.24 1.46 18.79
N PHE A 242 1.63 1.58 17.61
CA PHE A 242 2.25 1.22 16.33
C PHE A 242 2.99 2.42 15.74
N ILE A 243 4.23 2.20 15.31
CA ILE A 243 5.08 3.17 14.62
C ILE A 243 5.43 2.62 13.25
N HIS A 244 5.04 3.34 12.19
CA HIS A 244 5.31 2.95 10.81
C HIS A 244 6.79 3.12 10.43
N GLY A 245 7.43 4.17 10.94
CA GLY A 245 8.85 4.46 10.72
C GLY A 245 9.22 5.10 9.38
N VAL A 246 8.34 5.07 8.36
CA VAL A 246 8.59 5.64 7.02
C VAL A 246 7.29 6.19 6.40
N MET A 247 6.72 7.24 6.98
CA MET A 247 5.50 7.87 6.47
C MET A 247 5.80 8.86 5.32
N ASN A 248 6.52 8.40 4.31
CA ASN A 248 6.66 9.15 3.06
C ASN A 248 5.31 9.16 2.32
N THR A 249 5.07 10.15 1.45
CA THR A 249 3.79 10.23 0.71
C THR A 249 3.58 9.07 -0.28
N ASP A 250 4.65 8.40 -0.71
CA ASP A 250 4.59 7.16 -1.51
C ASP A 250 4.20 5.91 -0.69
N ASN A 251 4.12 6.01 0.63
CA ASN A 251 3.64 4.95 1.54
C ASN A 251 2.25 5.25 2.12
N MET A 252 1.64 6.37 1.77
CA MET A 252 0.28 6.72 2.18
C MET A 252 -0.71 6.26 1.11
N THR A 253 -1.50 5.24 1.41
CA THR A 253 -2.54 4.75 0.49
C THR A 253 -3.71 5.73 0.40
N ILE A 254 -4.33 5.81 -0.78
CA ILE A 254 -5.51 6.65 -0.98
C ILE A 254 -6.74 6.13 -0.21
N THR A 255 -6.76 4.83 0.11
CA THR A 255 -7.87 4.16 0.80
C THR A 255 -7.72 4.12 2.32
N GLY A 256 -6.61 4.59 2.88
CA GLY A 256 -6.40 4.66 4.34
C GLY A 256 -6.06 3.33 5.00
N ALA A 257 -5.24 2.51 4.35
CA ALA A 257 -4.66 1.27 4.87
C ALA A 257 -3.18 1.43 5.21
N THR A 258 -2.73 0.79 6.31
CA THR A 258 -1.30 0.61 6.64
C THR A 258 -0.61 -0.18 5.53
N PHE A 259 0.50 0.35 5.02
CA PHE A 259 1.13 -0.10 3.77
C PHE A 259 2.66 -0.01 3.84
N ASP A 260 3.37 -0.89 3.14
CA ASP A 260 4.84 -0.96 3.07
C ASP A 260 5.57 -1.06 4.43
N TYR A 261 5.55 -2.27 4.98
CA TYR A 261 6.19 -2.62 6.24
C TYR A 261 7.71 -2.76 6.10
N GLY A 262 8.43 -1.66 6.31
CA GLY A 262 9.89 -1.64 6.42
C GLY A 262 10.36 -1.67 7.88
N PRO A 263 10.99 -0.59 8.37
CA PRO A 263 11.39 -0.47 9.77
C PRO A 263 10.20 -0.01 10.63
N PHE A 264 9.13 -0.80 10.69
CA PHE A 264 8.03 -0.57 11.64
C PHE A 264 8.37 -1.17 13.02
N GLY A 265 7.63 -0.74 14.04
CA GLY A 265 7.72 -1.29 15.38
C GLY A 265 6.46 -1.09 16.19
N PHE A 266 6.21 -2.01 17.12
CA PHE A 266 5.28 -1.81 18.22
C PHE A 266 6.08 -1.35 19.45
N MET A 267 5.48 -0.46 20.22
CA MET A 267 6.12 0.14 21.38
C MET A 267 6.03 -0.79 22.59
N ASP A 268 7.18 -1.30 23.08
CA ASP A 268 7.23 -2.13 24.29
C ASP A 268 7.06 -1.30 25.57
N HIS A 269 7.82 -0.20 25.68
CA HIS A 269 7.71 0.77 26.76
C HIS A 269 7.26 2.12 26.19
N PHE A 270 6.31 2.77 26.87
CA PHE A 270 5.80 4.04 26.41
C PHE A 270 6.92 5.09 26.29
N ASN A 271 7.21 5.50 25.06
CA ASN A 271 8.16 6.56 24.74
C ASN A 271 7.62 7.37 23.54
N PRO A 272 7.16 8.61 23.75
CA PRO A 272 6.58 9.41 22.67
C PRO A 272 7.57 9.77 21.56
N ASN A 273 8.87 9.68 21.83
CA ASN A 273 9.95 10.00 20.89
C ASN A 273 10.54 8.74 20.21
N PHE A 274 9.98 7.55 20.47
CA PHE A 274 10.50 6.32 19.89
C PHE A 274 10.33 6.29 18.36
N THR A 275 11.40 5.94 17.65
CA THR A 275 11.39 5.59 16.22
C THR A 275 12.09 4.25 16.01
N PRO A 276 11.45 3.27 15.35
CA PRO A 276 12.07 2.00 14.96
C PRO A 276 13.00 2.14 13.75
N ASN A 277 13.00 3.30 13.07
CA ASN A 277 13.79 3.52 11.88
C ASN A 277 15.17 4.10 12.21
N HIS A 278 16.20 3.26 12.13
CA HIS A 278 17.59 3.68 12.34
C HIS A 278 18.09 4.74 11.34
N SER A 279 17.42 4.91 10.20
CA SER A 279 17.72 5.96 9.22
C SER A 279 16.95 7.28 9.48
N ASP A 280 16.20 7.37 10.58
CA ASP A 280 15.49 8.59 11.01
C ASP A 280 16.09 9.17 12.31
N PRO A 281 17.34 9.69 12.28
CA PRO A 281 18.00 10.18 13.50
C PRO A 281 17.32 11.39 14.13
N ASN A 282 16.54 12.14 13.35
CA ASN A 282 15.80 13.32 13.81
C ASN A 282 14.39 12.99 14.33
N GLY A 283 13.98 11.71 14.27
CA GLY A 283 12.67 11.26 14.71
C GLY A 283 11.51 11.91 13.96
N ARG A 284 11.67 12.19 12.66
CA ARG A 284 10.60 12.75 11.81
C ARG A 284 9.34 11.87 11.88
N TYR A 285 9.53 10.55 11.92
CA TYR A 285 8.47 9.55 11.96
C TYR A 285 8.35 8.86 13.32
N ALA A 286 8.87 9.48 14.38
CA ALA A 286 8.69 9.00 15.75
C ALA A 286 7.19 8.93 16.12
N TYR A 287 6.86 8.10 17.10
CA TYR A 287 5.49 7.83 17.53
C TYR A 287 4.64 9.11 17.67
N GLY A 288 5.08 10.07 18.49
CA GLY A 288 4.35 11.31 18.76
C GLY A 288 4.28 12.28 17.57
N LYS A 289 5.06 12.03 16.50
CA LYS A 289 5.07 12.84 15.28
C LYS A 289 4.12 12.34 14.19
N GLN A 290 3.69 11.07 14.24
CA GLN A 290 2.85 10.49 13.19
C GLN A 290 1.54 11.29 12.94
N PRO A 291 0.83 11.85 13.95
CA PRO A 291 -0.35 12.69 13.71
C PRO A 291 -0.05 13.94 12.87
N GLU A 292 1.04 14.65 13.20
CA GLU A 292 1.51 15.85 12.48
C GLU A 292 1.93 15.50 11.04
N ILE A 293 2.64 14.38 10.87
CA ILE A 293 3.06 13.89 9.56
C ILE A 293 1.85 13.47 8.70
N GLY A 294 0.81 12.90 9.31
CA GLY A 294 -0.45 12.60 8.62
C GLY A 294 -1.08 13.84 7.99
N TYR A 295 -1.19 14.91 8.76
CA TYR A 295 -1.65 16.22 8.28
C TYR A 295 -0.76 16.74 7.13
N TRP A 296 0.56 16.67 7.31
CA TRP A 296 1.50 17.13 6.31
C TRP A 296 1.36 16.34 4.99
N ASN A 297 1.25 15.02 5.07
CA ASN A 297 1.06 14.14 3.92
C ASN A 297 -0.26 14.41 3.20
N LEU A 298 -1.35 14.62 3.93
CA LEU A 298 -2.64 15.04 3.36
C LEU A 298 -2.55 16.39 2.66
N SER A 299 -1.84 17.36 3.24
CA SER A 299 -1.59 18.65 2.57
C SER A 299 -0.88 18.47 1.23
N LYS A 300 0.13 17.59 1.19
CA LYS A 300 0.84 17.25 -0.06
C LYS A 300 0.03 16.46 -1.07
N PHE A 301 -0.98 15.71 -0.63
CA PHE A 301 -1.96 15.12 -1.53
C PHE A 301 -2.93 16.19 -2.06
N ALA A 302 -3.47 17.04 -1.20
CA ALA A 302 -4.43 18.08 -1.56
C ALA A 302 -3.85 19.12 -2.55
N GLU A 303 -2.54 19.40 -2.51
CA GLU A 303 -1.84 20.20 -3.53
C GLU A 303 -2.11 19.69 -4.95
N THR A 304 -2.25 18.37 -5.14
CA THR A 304 -2.51 17.75 -6.45
C THR A 304 -3.93 17.98 -6.97
N LEU A 305 -4.84 18.47 -6.13
CA LEU A 305 -6.27 18.63 -6.44
C LEU A 305 -6.67 20.07 -6.77
N LYS A 306 -5.75 21.04 -6.71
CA LYS A 306 -6.04 22.48 -6.84
C LYS A 306 -6.70 22.89 -8.16
N HIS A 307 -6.58 22.10 -9.22
CA HIS A 307 -7.26 22.36 -10.49
C HIS A 307 -8.71 21.84 -10.54
N LEU A 308 -9.14 21.07 -9.52
CA LEU A 308 -10.47 20.46 -9.44
C LEU A 308 -11.27 20.91 -8.21
N VAL A 309 -10.57 21.30 -7.13
CA VAL A 309 -11.15 21.69 -5.86
C VAL A 309 -10.61 23.05 -5.48
N ASP A 310 -11.49 23.94 -5.04
CA ASP A 310 -11.15 25.29 -4.62
C ASP A 310 -10.26 25.28 -3.37
N SER A 311 -9.34 26.24 -3.32
CA SER A 311 -8.36 26.37 -2.24
C SER A 311 -9.00 26.58 -0.86
N GLN A 312 -10.18 27.23 -0.81
CA GLN A 312 -10.88 27.47 0.45
C GLN A 312 -11.39 26.15 1.04
N PHE A 313 -12.10 25.35 0.25
CA PHE A 313 -12.55 24.03 0.66
C PHE A 313 -11.40 23.11 1.06
N ILE A 314 -10.29 23.11 0.30
CA ILE A 314 -9.09 22.33 0.67
C ILE A 314 -8.58 22.74 2.06
N ALA A 315 -8.47 24.04 2.34
CA ALA A 315 -7.98 24.53 3.62
C ALA A 315 -8.91 24.18 4.78
N GLU A 316 -10.23 24.31 4.57
CA GLU A 316 -11.26 23.92 5.55
C GLU A 316 -11.19 22.42 5.85
N GLU A 317 -11.12 21.58 4.82
CA GLU A 317 -11.10 20.12 4.98
C GLU A 317 -9.80 19.63 5.64
N LEU A 318 -8.65 20.23 5.31
CA LEU A 318 -7.40 19.94 6.02
C LEU A 318 -7.45 20.36 7.49
N THR A 319 -8.07 21.50 7.81
CA THR A 319 -8.25 21.95 9.20
C THR A 319 -9.10 20.96 10.02
N ASN A 320 -10.07 20.30 9.38
CA ASN A 320 -10.90 19.26 10.01
C ASN A 320 -10.15 17.96 10.35
N TYR A 321 -8.93 17.75 9.83
CA TYR A 321 -8.13 16.57 10.16
C TYR A 321 -7.88 16.42 11.66
N GLN A 322 -7.43 17.49 12.33
CA GLN A 322 -7.03 17.42 13.74
C GLN A 322 -8.22 17.12 14.68
N PRO A 323 -9.38 17.80 14.57
CA PRO A 323 -10.57 17.43 15.32
C PRO A 323 -10.98 15.97 15.06
N THR A 324 -11.02 15.55 13.79
CA THR A 324 -11.41 14.18 13.41
C THR A 324 -10.48 13.12 14.02
N TYR A 325 -9.16 13.35 13.96
CA TYR A 325 -8.16 12.48 14.58
C TYR A 325 -8.35 12.41 16.11
N ASN A 326 -8.54 13.56 16.76
CA ASN A 326 -8.72 13.64 18.20
C ASN A 326 -9.97 12.89 18.65
N ASP A 327 -11.08 12.98 17.92
CA ASP A 327 -12.32 12.29 18.24
C ASP A 327 -12.16 10.76 18.14
N TYR A 328 -11.55 10.26 17.07
CA TYR A 328 -11.23 8.84 16.95
C TYR A 328 -10.29 8.38 18.06
N TYR A 329 -9.21 9.10 18.32
CA TYR A 329 -8.22 8.73 19.32
C TYR A 329 -8.82 8.71 20.73
N ARG A 330 -9.59 9.75 21.11
CA ARG A 330 -10.28 9.80 22.40
C ARG A 330 -11.23 8.62 22.59
N LYS A 331 -12.03 8.30 21.57
CA LYS A 331 -12.94 7.14 21.62
C LYS A 331 -12.19 5.83 21.80
N LEU A 332 -11.12 5.61 21.03
CA LEU A 332 -10.29 4.41 21.13
C LEU A 332 -9.64 4.28 22.51
N MET A 333 -9.10 5.37 23.05
CA MET A 333 -8.51 5.37 24.39
C MET A 333 -9.55 5.17 25.48
N GLY A 334 -10.74 5.78 25.37
CA GLY A 334 -11.87 5.54 26.27
C GLY A 334 -12.25 4.07 26.34
N GLN A 335 -12.37 3.40 25.18
CA GLN A 335 -12.63 1.97 25.09
C GLN A 335 -11.55 1.13 25.79
N LYS A 336 -10.26 1.48 25.64
CA LYS A 336 -9.16 0.79 26.33
C LYS A 336 -9.19 0.98 27.85
N LEU A 337 -9.79 2.06 28.33
CA LEU A 337 -10.00 2.36 29.74
C LEU A 337 -11.33 1.82 30.28
N GLY A 338 -12.20 1.25 29.42
CA GLY A 338 -13.52 0.75 29.79
C GLY A 338 -14.58 1.82 30.00
N LEU A 339 -14.46 2.98 29.33
CA LEU A 339 -15.36 4.13 29.41
C LEU A 339 -16.40 4.19 28.28
#